data_AF-A0A8J5QJ94-F1
#
_entry.id   AF-A0A8J5QJ94-F1
#
_cell.length_a   1.000
_cell.length_b   1.000
_cell.length_c   1.000
_cell.angle_alpha   90.00
_cell.angle_beta   90.00
_cell.angle_gamma   90.00
#
_symmetry.space_group_name_H-M   'P 1'
#
loop_
_entity.id
_entity.type
_entity.pdbx_description
1 polymer ?
#
loop_
_entity_poly.entity_id
_entity_poly.type
_entity_poly.pdbx_seq_one_letter_code
_entity_poly.pdbx_strand_id
1 'polypeptide(L)'
;DPVPADSWSGVRDANKSGDVCAQKDSYTHKVIGSDDCLYLNIYTNNLNCDIPRAVLFWIHGGGFAYGHGNDYKLGPDYLVKKDVILVTLNYRLNIFGLFQRAIMQSGVATNPWAYTSLSMKEEAEKLADKLGKKTNDTKELIEFLQTIEAHDLIDAVQSFVNQTNKYVNEDRFVPSVDSKSKTPFLNIPVVVQAQSGIKVPHIIGYNSDEAIILLAGLKEVDYSEINSNQDMLLPSNERQFLQARNVSVSDVKKFFMGDKEISLENAQLFVDLVSASSFGINIHDTVAIQAKLSNTPTYFYKFDHYSKETAVVQQLVGTDLEGTSLTEDLYYFWYQKVLDDRKIKQPTSFPIEFLIQQRFFELWTNFAKTG
;
A
#
# COMPACT_ATOMS: atom_id res chain seq x y z
N ASP A 1 -0.69 -12.56 20.03
CA ASP A 1 -2.06 -12.03 19.98
C ASP A 1 -2.24 -10.86 20.94
N PRO A 2 -3.08 -9.86 20.62
CA PRO A 2 -3.47 -8.85 21.59
C PRO A 2 -4.26 -9.50 22.72
N VAL A 3 -4.00 -9.07 23.95
CA VAL A 3 -4.81 -9.40 25.12
C VAL A 3 -5.70 -8.20 25.46
N PRO A 4 -6.87 -8.40 26.09
CA PRO A 4 -7.67 -7.28 26.59
C PRO A 4 -6.83 -6.38 27.49
N ALA A 5 -7.02 -5.06 27.36
CA ALA A 5 -6.42 -4.12 28.29
C ALA A 5 -6.92 -4.40 29.71
N ASP A 6 -6.03 -4.21 30.71
CA ASP A 6 -6.41 -4.30 32.11
C ASP A 6 -7.56 -3.33 32.43
N SER A 7 -8.48 -3.76 33.30
CA SER A 7 -9.53 -2.88 33.79
C SER A 7 -8.93 -1.75 34.62
N TRP A 8 -9.43 -0.53 34.46
CA TRP A 8 -9.04 0.62 35.27
C TRP A 8 -10.21 1.10 36.15
N SER A 9 -9.87 1.73 37.28
CA SER A 9 -10.84 2.43 38.14
C SER A 9 -10.85 3.93 37.84
N GLY A 10 -12.02 4.56 37.86
CA GLY A 10 -12.17 5.99 37.61
C GLY A 10 -12.27 6.34 36.12
N VAL A 11 -12.02 7.62 35.79
CA VAL A 11 -12.13 8.14 34.42
C VAL A 11 -10.73 8.19 33.79
N ARG A 12 -10.57 7.56 32.62
CA ARG A 12 -9.34 7.65 31.81
C ARG A 12 -9.38 8.93 30.97
N ASP A 13 -8.31 9.72 31.01
CA ASP A 13 -8.17 10.88 30.13
C ASP A 13 -7.97 10.42 28.68
N ALA A 14 -8.82 10.93 27.78
CA ALA A 14 -8.82 10.64 26.34
C ALA A 14 -8.83 11.93 25.51
N ASN A 15 -8.36 13.06 26.07
CA ASN A 15 -8.28 14.35 25.35
C ASN A 15 -7.05 14.46 24.43
N LYS A 16 -6.18 13.44 24.41
CA LYS A 16 -5.01 13.36 23.54
C LYS A 16 -5.00 12.01 22.87
N SER A 17 -4.61 12.00 21.60
CA SER A 17 -4.36 10.76 20.85
C SER A 17 -3.26 9.94 21.54
N GLY A 18 -3.45 8.62 21.59
CA GLY A 18 -2.43 7.69 22.07
C GLY A 18 -1.23 7.60 21.12
N ASP A 19 -0.17 6.92 21.56
CA ASP A 19 1.00 6.69 20.72
C ASP A 19 0.65 5.88 19.47
N VAL A 20 1.31 6.20 18.36
CA VAL A 20 1.24 5.43 17.11
C VAL A 20 2.09 4.17 17.24
N CYS A 21 1.79 3.12 16.46
CA CYS A 21 2.63 1.92 16.49
C CYS A 21 4.03 2.21 15.93
N ALA A 22 5.06 1.61 16.53
CA ALA A 22 6.45 1.78 16.12
C ALA A 22 6.62 1.57 14.61
N GLN A 23 7.13 2.59 13.92
CA GLN A 23 7.23 2.63 12.46
C GLN A 23 8.25 3.67 11.99
N LYS A 24 8.71 3.56 10.74
CA LYS A 24 9.46 4.64 10.07
C LYS A 24 8.46 5.60 9.42
N ASP A 25 8.45 6.84 9.87
CA ASP A 25 7.56 7.87 9.34
C ASP A 25 7.87 8.12 7.85
N SER A 26 6.84 8.03 7.02
CA SER A 26 6.98 8.11 5.56
C SER A 26 7.41 9.49 5.04
N TYR A 27 7.29 10.55 5.83
CA TYR A 27 7.60 11.92 5.43
C TYR A 27 8.94 12.41 6.00
N THR A 28 9.17 12.16 7.28
CA THR A 28 10.37 12.61 7.99
C THR A 28 11.48 11.56 7.98
N HIS A 29 11.17 10.33 7.57
CA HIS A 29 12.05 9.16 7.61
C HIS A 29 12.61 8.82 9.00
N LYS A 30 12.05 9.41 10.06
CA LYS A 30 12.40 9.11 11.45
C LYS A 30 11.58 7.94 11.98
N VAL A 31 12.18 7.16 12.87
CA VAL A 31 11.43 6.18 13.65
C VAL A 31 10.56 6.93 14.66
N ILE A 32 9.27 6.62 14.67
CA ILE A 32 8.26 7.18 15.56
C ILE A 32 7.43 6.06 16.17
N GLY A 33 6.69 6.36 17.25
CA GLY A 33 5.73 5.44 17.85
C GLY A 33 6.28 4.60 19.00
N SER A 34 5.42 3.71 19.50
CA SER A 34 5.63 2.87 20.69
C SER A 34 5.05 1.47 20.45
N ASP A 35 5.46 0.50 21.28
CA ASP A 35 4.83 -0.83 21.34
C ASP A 35 3.48 -0.79 22.09
N ASP A 36 3.32 0.17 23.01
CA ASP A 36 2.03 0.51 23.60
C ASP A 36 1.28 1.45 22.65
N CYS A 37 0.69 0.87 21.60
CA CYS A 37 0.07 1.64 20.54
C CYS A 37 -1.36 1.22 20.19
N LEU A 38 -1.91 0.18 20.83
CA LEU A 38 -3.24 -0.34 20.50
C LEU A 38 -4.37 0.54 21.04
N TYR A 39 -4.45 1.73 20.48
CA TYR A 39 -5.44 2.75 20.78
C TYR A 39 -6.45 2.89 19.67
N LEU A 40 -7.68 3.25 20.03
CA LEU A 40 -8.70 3.69 19.09
C LEU A 40 -9.20 5.07 19.50
N ASN A 41 -9.68 5.83 18.52
CA ASN A 41 -10.25 7.15 18.71
C ASN A 41 -11.70 7.11 18.23
N ILE A 42 -12.59 7.82 18.92
CA ILE A 42 -14.01 7.88 18.59
C ILE A 42 -14.40 9.35 18.42
N TYR A 43 -14.97 9.66 17.27
CA TYR A 43 -15.40 11.02 16.93
C TYR A 43 -16.87 11.03 16.53
N THR A 44 -17.64 11.95 17.08
CA THR A 44 -19.03 12.19 16.69
C THR A 44 -19.42 13.63 17.02
N ASN A 45 -20.38 14.19 16.29
CA ASN A 45 -20.88 15.55 16.55
C ASN A 45 -21.93 15.63 17.67
N ASN A 46 -22.43 14.49 18.16
CA ASN A 46 -23.42 14.44 19.22
C ASN A 46 -23.36 13.07 19.93
N LEU A 47 -23.18 13.11 21.25
CA LEU A 47 -23.16 11.93 22.12
C LEU A 47 -24.55 11.48 22.56
N ASN A 48 -25.53 12.39 22.53
CA ASN A 48 -26.89 12.18 22.99
C ASN A 48 -27.82 12.06 21.79
N CYS A 49 -27.93 10.86 21.24
CA CYS A 49 -28.84 10.56 20.14
C CYS A 49 -29.80 9.42 20.51
N ASP A 50 -31.09 9.66 20.29
CA ASP A 50 -32.14 8.67 20.51
C ASP A 50 -32.16 7.58 19.42
N ILE A 51 -31.52 7.85 18.27
CA ILE A 51 -31.41 6.93 17.13
C ILE A 51 -29.95 6.48 16.99
N PRO A 52 -29.66 5.15 16.93
CA PRO A 52 -28.33 4.63 16.67
C PRO A 52 -27.74 5.18 15.35
N ARG A 53 -26.50 5.66 15.42
CA ARG A 53 -25.78 6.20 14.26
C ARG A 53 -24.94 5.14 13.57
N ALA A 54 -24.71 5.32 12.28
CA ALA A 54 -23.79 4.50 11.52
C ALA A 54 -22.36 4.68 12.05
N VAL A 55 -21.65 3.56 12.23
CA VAL A 55 -20.24 3.56 12.65
C VAL A 55 -19.35 3.40 11.41
N LEU A 56 -18.54 4.40 11.13
CA LEU A 56 -17.47 4.34 10.14
C LEU A 56 -16.20 3.90 10.86
N PHE A 57 -15.73 2.70 10.56
CA PHE A 57 -14.50 2.17 11.13
C PHE A 57 -13.37 2.30 10.11
N TRP A 58 -12.40 3.17 10.38
CA TRP A 58 -11.31 3.50 9.49
C TRP A 58 -10.02 2.77 9.90
N ILE A 59 -9.47 2.00 8.96
CA ILE A 59 -8.20 1.29 9.09
C ILE A 59 -7.21 1.98 8.14
N HIS A 60 -6.12 2.55 8.68
CA HIS A 60 -5.15 3.28 7.87
C HIS A 60 -4.39 2.36 6.90
N GLY A 61 -3.95 2.90 5.76
CA GLY A 61 -3.04 2.21 4.82
C GLY A 61 -1.58 2.26 5.27
N GLY A 62 -0.64 2.09 4.32
CA GLY A 62 0.82 2.17 4.55
C GLY A 62 1.57 0.84 4.47
N GLY A 63 1.10 -0.08 3.63
CA GLY A 63 1.80 -1.32 3.28
C GLY A 63 2.09 -2.26 4.45
N PHE A 64 1.34 -2.16 5.55
CA PHE A 64 1.63 -2.86 6.81
C PHE A 64 3.00 -2.50 7.43
N ALA A 65 3.64 -1.42 6.98
CA ALA A 65 4.93 -0.96 7.48
C ALA A 65 4.83 0.39 8.24
N TYR A 66 3.83 1.21 7.90
CA TYR A 66 3.58 2.52 8.52
C TYR A 66 2.09 2.90 8.41
N GLY A 67 1.71 4.04 8.99
CA GLY A 67 0.36 4.56 9.14
C GLY A 67 -0.15 4.55 10.60
N HIS A 68 -1.16 5.37 10.89
CA HIS A 68 -1.79 5.46 12.22
C HIS A 68 -3.21 6.07 12.14
N GLY A 69 -4.01 5.87 13.19
CA GLY A 69 -5.37 6.41 13.32
C GLY A 69 -5.46 7.82 13.90
N ASN A 70 -4.34 8.44 14.30
CA ASN A 70 -4.35 9.78 14.91
C ASN A 70 -4.78 10.89 13.94
N ASP A 71 -5.39 11.92 14.49
CA ASP A 71 -5.97 13.09 13.81
C ASP A 71 -4.95 14.06 13.19
N TYR A 72 -3.68 14.00 13.58
CA TYR A 72 -2.63 14.89 13.06
C TYR A 72 -2.42 14.79 11.54
N LYS A 73 -2.54 13.59 10.95
CA LYS A 73 -2.42 13.38 9.49
C LYS A 73 -3.77 13.26 8.79
N LEU A 74 -4.74 12.62 9.44
CA LEU A 74 -6.07 12.33 8.88
C LEU A 74 -7.15 12.67 9.92
N GLY A 75 -7.52 13.96 9.96
CA GLY A 75 -8.48 14.50 10.92
C GLY A 75 -9.94 14.10 10.63
N PRO A 76 -10.80 14.07 11.67
CA PRO A 76 -12.19 13.63 11.55
C PRO A 76 -13.14 14.69 10.95
N ASP A 77 -12.67 15.92 10.74
CA ASP A 77 -13.44 17.16 10.57
C ASP A 77 -14.54 17.12 9.51
N TYR A 78 -14.34 16.39 8.42
CA TYR A 78 -15.33 16.29 7.34
C TYR A 78 -16.36 15.20 7.61
N LEU A 79 -15.94 14.08 8.21
CA LEU A 79 -16.80 12.93 8.46
C LEU A 79 -17.76 13.21 9.62
N VAL A 80 -17.30 13.90 10.66
CA VAL A 80 -18.14 14.25 11.81
C VAL A 80 -19.18 15.32 11.51
N LYS A 81 -19.11 16.00 10.35
CA LYS A 81 -20.21 16.85 9.87
C LYS A 81 -21.45 16.05 9.45
N LYS A 82 -21.34 14.73 9.30
CA LYS A 82 -22.45 13.81 9.04
C LYS A 82 -22.91 13.14 10.34
N ASP A 83 -24.12 12.60 10.34
CA ASP A 83 -24.68 11.86 11.49
C ASP A 83 -24.09 10.45 11.62
N VAL A 84 -22.80 10.40 11.95
CA VAL A 84 -22.02 9.17 12.06
C VAL A 84 -21.16 9.17 13.31
N ILE A 85 -20.69 7.98 13.67
CA ILE A 85 -19.61 7.77 14.63
C ILE A 85 -18.41 7.32 13.82
N LEU A 86 -17.35 8.12 13.78
CA LEU A 86 -16.08 7.70 13.19
C LEU A 86 -15.24 7.05 14.27
N VAL A 87 -14.77 5.84 13.99
CA VAL A 87 -13.78 5.14 14.80
C VAL A 87 -12.52 5.00 13.95
N THR A 88 -11.41 5.55 14.43
CA THR A 88 -10.08 5.27 13.86
C THR A 88 -9.31 4.42 14.86
N LEU A 89 -8.35 3.64 14.39
CA LEU A 89 -7.51 2.86 15.28
C LEU A 89 -6.06 2.81 14.82
N ASN A 90 -5.21 2.52 15.78
CA ASN A 90 -3.91 1.93 15.55
C ASN A 90 -4.08 0.42 15.66
N TYR A 91 -3.57 -0.30 14.68
CA TYR A 91 -3.46 -1.75 14.75
C TYR A 91 -2.00 -2.12 14.59
N ARG A 92 -1.57 -3.13 15.33
CA ARG A 92 -0.35 -3.84 15.00
C ARG A 92 -0.58 -4.48 13.63
N LEU A 93 0.33 -4.18 12.71
CA LEU A 93 0.10 -4.36 11.28
C LEU A 93 0.01 -5.86 10.92
N ASN A 94 -1.24 -6.38 10.70
CA ASN A 94 -1.70 -7.67 10.08
C ASN A 94 -3.09 -8.17 10.62
N ILE A 95 -3.93 -9.00 9.90
CA ILE A 95 -5.34 -9.34 10.34
C ILE A 95 -6.14 -10.57 9.76
N PHE A 96 -7.05 -11.19 10.56
CA PHE A 96 -8.27 -11.94 10.11
C PHE A 96 -9.49 -11.70 11.05
N GLY A 97 -10.71 -11.51 10.48
CA GLY A 97 -12.01 -11.68 11.17
C GLY A 97 -12.78 -10.43 11.68
N LEU A 98 -12.34 -9.22 11.35
CA LEU A 98 -12.72 -8.00 12.07
C LEU A 98 -13.68 -7.03 11.35
N PHE A 99 -14.01 -7.27 10.08
CA PHE A 99 -14.72 -6.31 9.24
C PHE A 99 -15.78 -6.99 8.35
N GLN A 100 -16.79 -6.22 7.92
CA GLN A 100 -17.91 -6.72 7.12
C GLN A 100 -17.80 -6.40 5.65
N ARG A 101 -16.90 -5.48 5.26
CA ARG A 101 -16.65 -5.03 3.88
C ARG A 101 -15.21 -4.57 3.74
N ALA A 102 -14.67 -4.59 2.52
CA ALA A 102 -13.32 -4.10 2.23
C ALA A 102 -13.27 -3.25 0.97
N ILE A 103 -12.39 -2.25 0.94
CA ILE A 103 -12.05 -1.52 -0.28
C ILE A 103 -10.54 -1.65 -0.46
N MET A 104 -10.13 -2.18 -1.62
CA MET A 104 -8.73 -2.37 -1.98
C MET A 104 -8.40 -1.40 -3.12
N GLN A 105 -7.67 -0.32 -2.78
CA GLN A 105 -7.26 0.74 -3.70
C GLN A 105 -5.81 0.52 -4.11
N SER A 106 -5.58 0.30 -5.41
CA SER A 106 -4.25 0.18 -6.02
C SER A 106 -3.38 -0.92 -5.41
N GLY A 107 -3.97 -2.02 -4.96
CA GLY A 107 -3.20 -3.14 -4.43
C GLY A 107 -4.04 -4.32 -3.93
N VAL A 108 -3.51 -5.52 -4.14
CA VAL A 108 -3.96 -6.80 -3.59
C VAL A 108 -2.77 -7.55 -3.03
N ALA A 109 -3.02 -8.50 -2.13
CA ALA A 109 -1.94 -9.24 -1.45
C ALA A 109 -1.05 -10.05 -2.41
N THR A 110 -1.55 -10.35 -3.62
CA THR A 110 -0.81 -11.08 -4.67
C THR A 110 0.04 -10.19 -5.57
N ASN A 111 0.02 -8.86 -5.40
CA ASN A 111 0.95 -7.99 -6.11
C ASN A 111 2.40 -8.30 -5.73
N PRO A 112 3.35 -8.13 -6.67
CA PRO A 112 4.72 -8.60 -6.46
C PRO A 112 5.46 -7.90 -5.32
N TRP A 113 5.09 -6.68 -4.98
CA TRP A 113 5.67 -5.91 -3.87
C TRP A 113 5.01 -6.22 -2.51
N ALA A 114 3.92 -6.99 -2.47
CA ALA A 114 3.11 -7.20 -1.27
C ALA A 114 3.49 -8.45 -0.48
N TYR A 115 4.34 -9.32 -1.02
CA TYR A 115 4.78 -10.55 -0.35
C TYR A 115 6.13 -11.04 -0.90
N THR A 116 6.78 -11.91 -0.15
CA THR A 116 8.03 -12.57 -0.58
C THR A 116 7.96 -14.09 -0.40
N SER A 117 8.60 -14.80 -1.33
CA SER A 117 8.85 -16.23 -1.24
C SER A 117 10.25 -16.56 -0.69
N LEU A 118 11.06 -15.54 -0.39
CA LEU A 118 12.39 -15.70 0.17
C LEU A 118 12.33 -16.21 1.62
N SER A 119 13.36 -16.94 2.03
CA SER A 119 13.53 -17.35 3.42
C SER A 119 13.95 -16.16 4.28
N MET A 120 13.09 -15.72 5.20
CA MET A 120 13.41 -14.60 6.11
C MET A 120 14.61 -14.89 7.01
N LYS A 121 14.86 -16.17 7.33
CA LYS A 121 16.08 -16.56 8.03
C LYS A 121 17.32 -16.27 7.17
N GLU A 122 17.33 -16.71 5.92
CA GLU A 122 18.47 -16.50 5.03
C GLU A 122 18.68 -15.02 4.70
N GLU A 123 17.60 -14.24 4.54
CA GLU A 123 17.72 -12.79 4.36
C GLU A 123 18.25 -12.09 5.61
N ALA A 124 17.85 -12.52 6.81
CA ALA A 124 18.42 -12.02 8.06
C ALA A 124 19.91 -12.39 8.22
N GLU A 125 20.31 -13.61 7.84
CA GLU A 125 21.72 -14.03 7.82
C GLU A 125 22.55 -13.18 6.85
N LYS A 126 22.03 -12.88 5.66
CA LYS A 126 22.68 -11.97 4.68
C LYS A 126 22.81 -10.55 5.23
N LEU A 127 21.77 -10.05 5.91
CA LEU A 127 21.79 -8.74 6.55
C LEU A 127 22.85 -8.69 7.66
N ALA A 128 22.94 -9.70 8.51
CA ALA A 128 23.95 -9.79 9.54
C ALA A 128 25.38 -9.88 8.97
N ASP A 129 25.60 -10.67 7.91
CA ASP A 129 26.89 -10.77 7.22
C ASP A 129 27.31 -9.39 6.66
N LYS A 130 26.36 -8.68 6.05
CA LYS A 130 26.57 -7.31 5.55
C LYS A 130 26.95 -6.32 6.65
N LEU A 131 26.44 -6.51 7.86
CA LEU A 131 26.74 -5.73 9.06
C LEU A 131 27.98 -6.24 9.82
N GLY A 132 28.69 -7.23 9.28
CA GLY A 132 29.96 -7.72 9.82
C GLY A 132 29.87 -8.93 10.74
N LYS A 133 28.71 -9.60 10.84
CA LYS A 133 28.52 -10.83 11.63
C LYS A 133 28.00 -11.96 10.76
N LYS A 134 28.90 -12.88 10.41
CA LYS A 134 28.53 -14.14 9.78
C LYS A 134 28.13 -15.17 10.85
N THR A 135 26.87 -15.56 10.88
CA THR A 135 26.35 -16.64 11.74
C THR A 135 25.15 -17.30 11.07
N ASN A 136 24.90 -18.57 11.41
CA ASN A 136 23.70 -19.32 11.03
C ASN A 136 22.87 -19.76 12.26
N ASP A 137 23.35 -19.40 13.46
CA ASP A 137 22.64 -19.60 14.72
C ASP A 137 21.60 -18.50 14.90
N THR A 138 20.34 -18.90 15.07
CA THR A 138 19.22 -17.96 15.15
C THR A 138 19.27 -17.09 16.39
N LYS A 139 19.80 -17.59 17.51
CA LYS A 139 19.89 -16.82 18.75
C LYS A 139 20.98 -15.75 18.63
N GLU A 140 22.16 -16.13 18.15
CA GLU A 140 23.24 -15.18 17.88
C GLU A 140 22.83 -14.12 16.86
N LEU A 141 22.08 -14.51 15.83
CA LEU A 141 21.58 -13.61 14.81
C LEU A 141 20.65 -12.54 15.39
N ILE A 142 19.69 -12.94 16.22
CA ILE A 142 18.75 -12.02 16.87
C ILE A 142 19.50 -11.11 17.85
N GLU A 143 20.33 -11.68 18.72
CA GLU A 143 21.10 -10.92 19.71
C GLU A 143 22.01 -9.89 19.01
N PHE A 144 22.68 -10.26 17.92
CA PHE A 144 23.49 -9.33 17.14
C PHE A 144 22.66 -8.23 16.48
N LEU A 145 21.61 -8.57 15.72
CA LEU A 145 20.80 -7.58 15.02
C LEU A 145 20.12 -6.58 15.98
N GLN A 146 19.77 -7.02 17.20
CA GLN A 146 19.23 -6.15 18.25
C GLN A 146 20.24 -5.14 18.82
N THR A 147 21.55 -5.34 18.59
CA THR A 147 22.59 -4.37 18.98
C THR A 147 22.85 -3.30 17.93
N ILE A 148 22.30 -3.47 16.72
CA ILE A 148 22.52 -2.54 15.62
C ILE A 148 21.50 -1.40 15.70
N GLU A 149 21.99 -0.18 15.56
CA GLU A 149 21.13 0.99 15.53
C GLU A 149 20.16 0.92 14.34
N ALA A 150 18.94 1.42 14.54
CA ALA A 150 17.87 1.29 13.54
C ALA A 150 18.24 1.93 12.18
N HIS A 151 19.00 3.04 12.20
CA HIS A 151 19.43 3.70 10.97
C HIS A 151 20.40 2.83 10.15
N ASP A 152 21.39 2.22 10.82
CA ASP A 152 22.35 1.31 10.17
C ASP A 152 21.66 0.06 9.60
N LEU A 153 20.65 -0.48 10.32
CA LEU A 153 19.81 -1.57 9.81
C LEU A 153 19.11 -1.17 8.50
N ILE A 154 18.48 0.01 8.49
CA ILE A 154 17.75 0.47 7.32
C ILE A 154 18.71 0.72 6.15
N ASP A 155 19.85 1.36 6.38
CA ASP A 155 20.84 1.62 5.34
C ASP A 155 21.39 0.31 4.75
N ALA A 156 21.64 -0.70 5.60
CA ALA A 156 22.05 -2.02 5.15
C ALA A 156 20.96 -2.70 4.29
N VAL A 157 19.69 -2.65 4.71
CA VAL A 157 18.56 -3.16 3.92
C VAL A 157 18.46 -2.44 2.57
N GLN A 158 18.53 -1.12 2.56
CA GLN A 158 18.47 -0.31 1.34
C GLN A 158 19.64 -0.59 0.39
N SER A 159 20.82 -0.92 0.93
CA SER A 159 21.98 -1.27 0.10
C SER A 159 21.74 -2.53 -0.74
N PHE A 160 20.88 -3.44 -0.30
CA PHE A 160 20.45 -4.58 -1.11
C PHE A 160 19.49 -4.17 -2.21
N VAL A 161 18.58 -3.24 -1.94
CA VAL A 161 17.62 -2.71 -2.91
C VAL A 161 18.35 -1.96 -4.04
N ASN A 162 19.37 -1.17 -3.69
CA ASN A 162 20.23 -0.45 -4.62
C ASN A 162 21.10 -1.36 -5.52
N GLN A 163 21.26 -2.64 -5.14
CA GLN A 163 21.92 -3.66 -5.96
C GLN A 163 20.93 -4.49 -6.79
N THR A 164 19.64 -4.32 -6.54
CA THR A 164 18.54 -4.95 -7.28
C THR A 164 17.85 -3.93 -8.19
N ASN A 165 16.77 -4.35 -8.81
CA ASN A 165 16.07 -3.58 -9.81
C ASN A 165 15.35 -2.35 -9.21
N LYS A 166 15.87 -1.15 -9.46
CA LYS A 166 15.32 0.13 -8.97
C LYS A 166 13.93 0.50 -9.52
N TYR A 167 13.38 -0.24 -10.49
CA TYR A 167 12.13 0.12 -11.18
C TYR A 167 10.93 -0.77 -10.84
N VAL A 168 11.18 -1.94 -10.26
CA VAL A 168 10.12 -2.84 -9.77
C VAL A 168 10.44 -3.11 -8.32
N ASN A 169 9.58 -2.59 -7.45
CA ASN A 169 9.82 -2.57 -6.00
C ASN A 169 9.95 -4.01 -5.46
N GLU A 170 11.18 -4.45 -5.17
CA GLU A 170 11.51 -5.77 -4.61
C GLU A 170 11.98 -5.63 -3.14
N ASP A 171 11.12 -5.07 -2.30
CA ASP A 171 11.37 -4.98 -0.87
C ASP A 171 11.58 -6.40 -0.29
N ARG A 172 12.71 -6.62 0.37
CA ARG A 172 13.11 -7.97 0.83
C ARG A 172 12.37 -8.41 2.09
N PHE A 173 12.11 -7.45 2.99
CA PHE A 173 11.46 -7.68 4.27
C PHE A 173 10.00 -7.23 4.20
N VAL A 174 9.20 -8.02 3.47
CA VAL A 174 7.75 -7.85 3.30
C VAL A 174 7.02 -9.07 3.89
N PRO A 175 5.67 -9.11 3.93
CA PRO A 175 4.95 -10.27 4.45
C PRO A 175 5.43 -11.59 3.82
N SER A 176 5.71 -12.57 4.69
CA SER A 176 6.22 -13.88 4.32
C SER A 176 5.52 -14.97 5.14
N VAL A 177 5.64 -16.22 4.68
CA VAL A 177 5.04 -17.37 5.37
C VAL A 177 5.79 -17.65 6.66
N ASP A 178 5.07 -17.63 7.78
CA ASP A 178 5.57 -18.05 9.08
C ASP A 178 5.09 -19.48 9.36
N SER A 179 5.99 -20.45 9.11
CA SER A 179 5.73 -21.87 9.39
C SER A 179 6.10 -22.30 10.81
N LYS A 180 6.64 -21.39 11.64
CA LYS A 180 7.19 -21.70 12.97
C LYS A 180 6.32 -21.18 14.10
N SER A 181 5.64 -20.05 13.91
CA SER A 181 4.70 -19.53 14.89
C SER A 181 3.53 -20.50 15.11
N LYS A 182 3.03 -20.55 16.36
CA LYS A 182 1.81 -21.28 16.71
C LYS A 182 0.55 -20.57 16.21
N THR A 183 0.64 -19.26 16.00
CA THR A 183 -0.44 -18.37 15.56
C THR A 183 0.08 -17.47 14.43
N PRO A 184 0.48 -18.04 13.29
CA PRO A 184 1.07 -17.28 12.20
C PRO A 184 0.01 -16.39 11.54
N PHE A 185 0.41 -15.20 11.12
CA PHE A 185 -0.45 -14.35 10.30
C PHE A 185 -0.63 -14.94 8.89
N LEU A 186 0.49 -15.30 8.23
CA LEU A 186 0.50 -16.06 6.98
C LEU A 186 1.05 -17.45 7.24
N ASN A 187 0.18 -18.46 7.30
CA ASN A 187 0.58 -19.87 7.43
C ASN A 187 0.84 -20.55 6.08
N ILE A 188 0.34 -19.97 4.99
CA ILE A 188 0.48 -20.48 3.62
C ILE A 188 0.81 -19.34 2.66
N PRO A 189 1.40 -19.63 1.47
CA PRO A 189 1.71 -18.59 0.49
C PRO A 189 0.46 -17.80 0.08
N VAL A 190 0.61 -16.48 -0.06
CA VAL A 190 -0.51 -15.57 -0.35
C VAL A 190 -1.22 -15.93 -1.66
N VAL A 191 -0.48 -16.34 -2.69
CA VAL A 191 -1.02 -16.79 -3.98
C VAL A 191 -1.90 -18.04 -3.85
N VAL A 192 -1.63 -18.89 -2.85
CA VAL A 192 -2.47 -20.06 -2.51
C VAL A 192 -3.68 -19.60 -1.69
N GLN A 193 -3.49 -18.72 -0.72
CA GLN A 193 -4.59 -18.17 0.10
C GLN A 193 -5.62 -17.43 -0.76
N ALA A 194 -5.18 -16.72 -1.80
CA ALA A 194 -6.06 -16.02 -2.73
C ALA A 194 -7.10 -16.95 -3.39
N GLN A 195 -6.74 -18.22 -3.62
CA GLN A 195 -7.63 -19.25 -4.17
C GLN A 195 -8.76 -19.66 -3.21
N SER A 196 -8.79 -19.15 -1.99
CA SER A 196 -9.92 -19.35 -1.07
C SER A 196 -11.06 -18.36 -1.30
N GLY A 197 -10.84 -17.29 -2.07
CA GLY A 197 -11.81 -16.23 -2.27
C GLY A 197 -11.96 -15.29 -1.06
N ILE A 198 -12.33 -14.05 -1.32
CA ILE A 198 -12.67 -13.03 -0.31
C ILE A 198 -14.11 -13.29 0.14
N LYS A 199 -14.33 -13.25 1.45
CA LYS A 199 -15.59 -13.69 2.09
C LYS A 199 -16.53 -12.56 2.50
N VAL A 200 -16.15 -11.31 2.26
CA VAL A 200 -16.96 -10.12 2.54
C VAL A 200 -17.15 -9.30 1.26
N PRO A 201 -18.27 -8.57 1.10
CA PRO A 201 -18.43 -7.64 -0.01
C PRO A 201 -17.22 -6.75 -0.12
N HIS A 202 -16.74 -6.50 -1.34
CA HIS A 202 -15.54 -5.70 -1.52
C HIS A 202 -15.51 -4.93 -2.83
N ILE A 203 -14.82 -3.79 -2.80
CA ILE A 203 -14.39 -3.04 -3.98
C ILE A 203 -12.91 -3.34 -4.22
N ILE A 204 -12.53 -3.61 -5.47
CA ILE A 204 -11.13 -3.66 -5.92
C ILE A 204 -10.95 -2.63 -7.04
N GLY A 205 -9.85 -1.90 -7.05
CA GLY A 205 -9.51 -1.10 -8.22
C GLY A 205 -8.12 -0.52 -8.16
N TYR A 206 -7.83 0.26 -9.20
CA TYR A 206 -6.52 0.88 -9.44
C TYR A 206 -6.68 2.12 -10.32
N ASN A 207 -5.64 2.93 -10.37
CA ASN A 207 -5.54 4.13 -11.20
C ASN A 207 -5.01 3.77 -12.59
N SER A 208 -5.33 4.55 -13.62
CA SER A 208 -5.01 4.20 -15.01
C SER A 208 -3.53 3.99 -15.31
N ASP A 209 -2.64 4.72 -14.61
CA ASP A 209 -1.21 4.83 -14.92
C ASP A 209 -0.36 4.82 -13.64
N GLU A 210 -0.60 3.84 -12.77
CA GLU A 210 0.02 3.67 -11.44
C GLU A 210 1.53 3.99 -11.41
N ALA A 211 2.27 3.54 -12.42
CA ALA A 211 3.73 3.59 -12.45
C ALA A 211 4.31 4.98 -12.75
N ILE A 212 3.51 6.00 -13.08
CA ILE A 212 4.05 7.35 -13.35
C ILE A 212 4.94 7.82 -12.20
N ILE A 213 4.50 7.68 -10.95
CA ILE A 213 5.30 8.10 -9.78
C ILE A 213 6.65 7.38 -9.68
N LEU A 214 6.71 6.12 -10.12
CA LEU A 214 7.91 5.28 -10.05
C LEU A 214 8.91 5.66 -11.15
N LEU A 215 8.41 6.11 -12.30
CA LEU A 215 9.20 6.31 -13.51
C LEU A 215 9.48 7.78 -13.81
N ALA A 216 8.88 8.72 -13.09
CA ALA A 216 8.96 10.15 -13.36
C ALA A 216 10.33 10.82 -13.11
N GLY A 217 11.38 10.05 -12.80
CA GLY A 217 12.75 10.55 -12.63
C GLY A 217 13.79 9.86 -13.51
N LEU A 218 13.37 9.01 -14.44
CA LEU A 218 14.28 8.25 -15.28
C LEU A 218 15.02 9.13 -16.28
N LYS A 219 16.29 8.81 -16.48
CA LYS A 219 17.20 9.43 -17.45
C LYS A 219 17.51 8.44 -18.57
N GLU A 220 18.11 8.91 -19.65
CA GLU A 220 18.50 8.05 -20.78
C GLU A 220 19.37 6.85 -20.39
N VAL A 221 20.25 7.02 -19.40
CA VAL A 221 21.06 5.92 -18.86
C VAL A 221 20.21 4.84 -18.20
N ASP A 222 19.11 5.23 -17.54
CA ASP A 222 18.20 4.32 -16.86
C ASP A 222 17.47 3.43 -17.88
N TYR A 223 16.94 4.05 -18.93
CA TYR A 223 16.28 3.32 -20.02
C TYR A 223 17.24 2.37 -20.76
N SER A 224 18.48 2.81 -20.99
CA SER A 224 19.53 2.00 -21.63
C SER A 224 19.87 0.76 -20.78
N GLU A 225 20.01 0.94 -19.47
CA GLU A 225 20.26 -0.16 -18.53
C GLU A 225 19.13 -1.21 -18.59
N ILE A 226 17.87 -0.78 -18.58
CA ILE A 226 16.70 -1.67 -18.66
C ILE A 226 16.67 -2.42 -20.00
N ASN A 227 16.95 -1.76 -21.12
CA ASN A 227 17.00 -2.44 -22.43
C ASN A 227 18.11 -3.50 -22.48
N SER A 228 19.23 -3.27 -21.79
CA SER A 228 20.36 -4.22 -21.76
C SER A 228 20.11 -5.46 -20.90
N ASN A 229 19.17 -5.39 -19.96
CA ASN A 229 18.85 -6.49 -19.05
C ASN A 229 17.33 -6.65 -18.90
N GLN A 230 16.76 -7.57 -19.69
CA GLN A 230 15.31 -7.81 -19.68
C GLN A 230 14.79 -8.35 -18.34
N ASP A 231 15.62 -8.99 -17.52
CA ASP A 231 15.21 -9.40 -16.17
C ASP A 231 14.86 -8.18 -15.29
N MET A 232 15.28 -6.98 -15.69
CA MET A 232 14.90 -5.73 -15.02
C MET A 232 13.48 -5.23 -15.35
N LEU A 233 12.72 -5.90 -16.21
CA LEU A 233 11.37 -5.43 -16.56
C LEU A 233 10.30 -5.84 -15.56
N LEU A 234 10.51 -6.95 -14.87
CA LEU A 234 9.52 -7.59 -14.02
C LEU A 234 10.19 -8.10 -12.76
N PRO A 235 9.57 -7.97 -11.58
CA PRO A 235 10.11 -8.56 -10.36
C PRO A 235 10.07 -10.09 -10.43
N SER A 236 10.95 -10.73 -9.67
CA SER A 236 11.24 -12.17 -9.73
C SER A 236 10.03 -13.07 -9.49
N ASN A 237 9.15 -12.72 -8.57
CA ASN A 237 7.89 -13.41 -8.32
C ASN A 237 6.88 -13.23 -9.46
N GLU A 238 6.81 -12.06 -10.09
CA GLU A 238 5.97 -11.84 -11.27
C GLU A 238 6.47 -12.65 -12.47
N ARG A 239 7.80 -12.74 -12.66
CA ARG A 239 8.39 -13.64 -13.69
C ARG A 239 7.96 -15.09 -13.46
N GLN A 240 7.99 -15.58 -12.22
CA GLN A 240 7.53 -16.94 -11.89
C GLN A 240 6.01 -17.11 -12.13
N PHE A 241 5.21 -16.12 -11.73
CA PHE A 241 3.76 -16.11 -11.93
C PHE A 241 3.36 -16.20 -13.42
N LEU A 242 4.06 -15.46 -14.28
CA LEU A 242 3.86 -15.46 -15.72
C LEU A 242 4.42 -16.72 -16.40
N GLN A 243 5.57 -17.19 -15.97
CA GLN A 243 6.17 -18.42 -16.48
C GLN A 243 5.25 -19.64 -16.24
N ALA A 244 4.58 -19.71 -15.09
CA ALA A 244 3.57 -20.73 -14.80
C ALA A 244 2.35 -20.68 -15.75
N ARG A 245 2.19 -19.59 -16.50
CA ARG A 245 1.14 -19.37 -17.52
C ARG A 245 1.71 -19.41 -18.94
N ASN A 246 2.95 -19.86 -19.13
CA ASN A 246 3.67 -19.87 -20.41
C ASN A 246 3.83 -18.48 -21.06
N VAL A 247 3.97 -17.43 -20.24
CA VAL A 247 4.24 -16.06 -20.69
C VAL A 247 5.66 -15.67 -20.31
N SER A 248 6.47 -15.29 -21.29
CA SER A 248 7.84 -14.81 -21.07
C SER A 248 7.91 -13.30 -20.86
N VAL A 249 9.02 -12.81 -20.32
CA VAL A 249 9.28 -11.36 -20.20
C VAL A 249 9.23 -10.67 -21.57
N SER A 250 9.74 -11.33 -22.61
CA SER A 250 9.70 -10.81 -23.98
C SER A 250 8.27 -10.72 -24.54
N ASP A 251 7.38 -11.65 -24.18
CA ASP A 251 5.98 -11.58 -24.61
C ASP A 251 5.28 -10.37 -23.98
N VAL A 252 5.55 -10.10 -22.70
CA VAL A 252 5.03 -8.91 -22.00
C VAL A 252 5.57 -7.64 -22.64
N LYS A 253 6.89 -7.52 -22.84
CA LYS A 253 7.48 -6.35 -23.52
C LYS A 253 6.85 -6.14 -24.89
N LYS A 254 6.73 -7.19 -25.68
CA LYS A 254 6.15 -7.13 -27.03
C LYS A 254 4.68 -6.73 -27.02
N PHE A 255 3.90 -7.17 -26.03
CA PHE A 255 2.50 -6.80 -25.89
C PHE A 255 2.31 -5.29 -25.68
N PHE A 256 3.09 -4.68 -24.78
CA PHE A 256 2.95 -3.25 -24.45
C PHE A 256 3.72 -2.34 -25.41
N MET A 257 4.90 -2.77 -25.87
CA MET A 257 5.83 -1.91 -26.59
C MET A 257 6.04 -2.30 -28.06
N GLY A 258 5.57 -3.48 -28.48
CA GLY A 258 5.90 -4.05 -29.78
C GLY A 258 7.40 -4.23 -29.94
N ASP A 259 7.95 -3.76 -31.06
CA ASP A 259 9.39 -3.80 -31.35
C ASP A 259 10.12 -2.52 -30.89
N LYS A 260 9.44 -1.62 -30.17
CA LYS A 260 10.03 -0.36 -29.70
C LYS A 260 10.98 -0.60 -28.53
N GLU A 261 12.04 0.19 -28.49
CA GLU A 261 12.92 0.27 -27.32
C GLU A 261 12.30 1.13 -26.22
N ILE A 262 12.70 0.84 -24.98
CA ILE A 262 12.36 1.68 -23.83
C ILE A 262 13.22 2.93 -23.91
N SER A 263 12.58 4.10 -23.94
CA SER A 263 13.25 5.39 -24.07
C SER A 263 12.35 6.49 -23.51
N LEU A 264 12.88 7.71 -23.39
CA LEU A 264 12.09 8.87 -23.01
C LEU A 264 10.93 9.11 -24.00
N GLU A 265 11.15 8.89 -25.30
CA GLU A 265 10.13 9.03 -26.35
C GLU A 265 8.97 8.04 -26.17
N ASN A 266 9.27 6.82 -25.73
CA ASN A 266 8.27 5.76 -25.51
C ASN A 266 7.92 5.55 -24.03
N ALA A 267 8.19 6.55 -23.18
CA ALA A 267 8.06 6.41 -21.72
C ALA A 267 6.63 6.06 -21.29
N GLN A 268 5.60 6.52 -22.00
CA GLN A 268 4.20 6.16 -21.70
C GLN A 268 3.94 4.65 -21.87
N LEU A 269 4.46 4.02 -22.94
CA LEU A 269 4.31 2.58 -23.14
C LEU A 269 5.03 1.78 -22.04
N PHE A 270 6.11 2.35 -21.51
CA PHE A 270 6.80 1.76 -20.38
C PHE A 270 6.02 1.94 -19.07
N VAL A 271 5.36 3.08 -18.86
CA VAL A 271 4.39 3.29 -17.78
C VAL A 271 3.27 2.26 -17.86
N ASP A 272 2.68 2.02 -19.04
CA ASP A 272 1.62 1.03 -19.21
C ASP A 272 2.09 -0.37 -18.80
N LEU A 273 3.29 -0.76 -19.25
CA LEU A 273 3.90 -2.06 -18.92
C LEU A 273 4.09 -2.22 -17.41
N VAL A 274 4.73 -1.23 -16.76
CA VAL A 274 5.05 -1.30 -15.32
C VAL A 274 3.79 -1.20 -14.46
N SER A 275 2.80 -0.39 -14.87
CA SER A 275 1.50 -0.28 -14.19
C SER A 275 0.75 -1.62 -14.24
N ALA A 276 0.76 -2.26 -15.41
CA ALA A 276 0.15 -3.57 -15.56
C ALA A 276 0.87 -4.64 -14.72
N SER A 277 2.19 -4.74 -14.82
CA SER A 277 2.95 -5.80 -14.15
C SER A 277 3.06 -5.64 -12.63
N SER A 278 3.08 -4.40 -12.13
CA SER A 278 3.22 -4.13 -10.69
C SER A 278 1.89 -4.10 -9.95
N PHE A 279 0.78 -3.84 -10.68
CA PHE A 279 -0.54 -3.67 -10.10
C PHE A 279 -1.62 -4.45 -10.86
N GLY A 280 -1.86 -4.08 -12.13
CA GLY A 280 -3.04 -4.49 -12.88
C GLY A 280 -3.21 -6.00 -13.02
N ILE A 281 -2.15 -6.73 -13.39
CA ILE A 281 -2.23 -8.18 -13.67
C ILE A 281 -2.74 -8.95 -12.44
N ASN A 282 -2.16 -8.75 -11.26
CA ASN A 282 -2.58 -9.51 -10.08
C ASN A 282 -3.92 -9.01 -9.50
N ILE A 283 -4.27 -7.73 -9.71
CA ILE A 283 -5.61 -7.20 -9.39
C ILE A 283 -6.66 -7.91 -10.24
N HIS A 284 -6.47 -7.97 -11.56
CA HIS A 284 -7.37 -8.66 -12.49
C HIS A 284 -7.42 -10.17 -12.23
N ASP A 285 -6.30 -10.82 -11.93
CA ASP A 285 -6.26 -12.24 -11.53
C ASP A 285 -7.08 -12.46 -10.25
N THR A 286 -6.97 -11.56 -9.26
CA THR A 286 -7.78 -11.61 -8.03
C THR A 286 -9.27 -11.46 -8.33
N VAL A 287 -9.67 -10.49 -9.15
CA VAL A 287 -11.07 -10.30 -9.57
C VAL A 287 -11.59 -11.54 -10.31
N ALA A 288 -10.79 -12.13 -11.21
CA ALA A 288 -11.16 -13.33 -11.95
C ALA A 288 -11.33 -14.55 -11.01
N ILE A 289 -10.46 -14.70 -10.00
CA ILE A 289 -10.61 -15.71 -8.95
C ILE A 289 -11.91 -15.49 -8.18
N GLN A 290 -12.23 -14.25 -7.78
CA GLN A 290 -13.49 -13.96 -7.07
C GLN A 290 -14.71 -14.30 -7.90
N ALA A 291 -14.74 -13.88 -9.17
CA ALA A 291 -15.83 -14.14 -10.08
C ALA A 291 -16.09 -15.64 -10.29
N LYS A 292 -15.06 -16.49 -10.17
CA LYS A 292 -15.17 -17.93 -10.28
C LYS A 292 -15.62 -18.62 -8.98
N LEU A 293 -15.16 -18.14 -7.83
CA LEU A 293 -15.24 -18.87 -6.56
C LEU A 293 -16.31 -18.36 -5.60
N SER A 294 -16.71 -17.10 -5.71
CA SER A 294 -17.44 -16.41 -4.64
C SER A 294 -18.80 -15.93 -5.13
N ASN A 295 -19.82 -16.14 -4.30
CA ASN A 295 -21.12 -15.47 -4.44
C ASN A 295 -21.13 -14.10 -3.73
N THR A 296 -19.99 -13.68 -3.21
CA THR A 296 -19.86 -12.42 -2.47
C THR A 296 -19.79 -11.25 -3.45
N PRO A 297 -20.56 -10.16 -3.26
CA PRO A 297 -20.52 -9.01 -4.14
C PRO A 297 -19.09 -8.47 -4.30
N THR A 298 -18.63 -8.45 -5.55
CA THR A 298 -17.32 -7.93 -5.95
C THR A 298 -17.57 -6.79 -6.91
N TYR A 299 -17.14 -5.59 -6.52
CA TYR A 299 -17.21 -4.39 -7.34
C TYR A 299 -15.81 -4.04 -7.83
N PHE A 300 -15.71 -3.60 -9.07
CA PHE A 300 -14.43 -3.24 -9.67
C PHE A 300 -14.46 -1.79 -10.15
N TYR A 301 -13.42 -1.02 -9.85
CA TYR A 301 -13.25 0.33 -10.38
C TYR A 301 -11.89 0.50 -11.06
N LYS A 302 -11.86 1.38 -12.06
CA LYS A 302 -10.62 1.96 -12.60
C LYS A 302 -10.78 3.48 -12.49
N PHE A 303 -9.90 4.14 -11.75
CA PHE A 303 -9.91 5.60 -11.66
C PHE A 303 -9.03 6.15 -12.78
N ASP A 304 -9.66 6.82 -13.74
CA ASP A 304 -9.08 7.18 -15.04
C ASP A 304 -9.41 8.64 -15.37
N HIS A 305 -9.33 9.51 -14.36
CA HIS A 305 -9.56 10.93 -14.52
C HIS A 305 -8.23 11.67 -14.47
N TYR A 306 -7.85 12.23 -15.60
CA TYR A 306 -6.65 13.06 -15.74
C TYR A 306 -7.04 14.50 -16.11
N SER A 307 -6.39 15.45 -15.44
CA SER A 307 -6.46 16.88 -15.72
C SER A 307 -5.09 17.49 -15.46
N LYS A 308 -4.53 18.22 -16.43
CA LYS A 308 -3.21 18.87 -16.27
C LYS A 308 -3.17 19.86 -15.11
N GLU A 309 -4.31 20.46 -14.79
CA GLU A 309 -4.44 21.43 -13.69
C GLU A 309 -4.33 20.77 -12.31
N THR A 310 -4.72 19.50 -12.22
CA THR A 310 -4.86 18.76 -10.95
C THR A 310 -4.10 17.44 -10.91
N ALA A 311 -3.22 17.19 -11.89
CA ALA A 311 -2.22 16.13 -11.90
C ALA A 311 -1.11 16.43 -10.88
N VAL A 312 -1.44 16.25 -9.60
CA VAL A 312 -0.60 16.54 -8.45
C VAL A 312 0.70 15.74 -8.53
N VAL A 313 0.63 14.44 -8.84
CA VAL A 313 1.83 13.61 -8.85
C VAL A 313 2.81 14.15 -9.89
N GLN A 314 2.34 14.41 -11.10
CA GLN A 314 3.12 14.98 -12.20
C GLN A 314 3.76 16.31 -11.82
N GLN A 315 3.01 17.20 -11.15
CA GLN A 315 3.53 18.48 -10.67
C GLN A 315 4.61 18.31 -9.58
N LEU A 316 4.48 17.31 -8.71
CA LEU A 316 5.43 17.04 -7.62
C LEU A 316 6.75 16.44 -8.13
N VAL A 317 6.68 15.58 -9.14
CA VAL A 317 7.83 14.85 -9.71
C VAL A 317 8.45 15.55 -10.91
N GLY A 318 7.73 16.46 -11.57
CA GLY A 318 8.20 17.22 -12.73
C GLY A 318 8.21 16.41 -14.04
N THR A 319 7.13 15.69 -14.34
CA THR A 319 6.99 14.92 -15.59
C THR A 319 5.79 15.40 -16.42
N ASP A 320 5.90 15.26 -17.75
CA ASP A 320 4.83 15.55 -18.71
C ASP A 320 4.02 14.30 -19.10
N LEU A 321 4.29 13.15 -18.45
CA LEU A 321 3.54 11.91 -18.65
C LEU A 321 2.06 12.12 -18.28
N GLU A 322 1.17 11.71 -19.18
CA GLU A 322 -0.27 11.87 -19.01
C GLU A 322 -0.86 10.60 -18.40
N GLY A 323 -1.84 10.77 -17.51
CA GLY A 323 -2.48 9.64 -16.86
C GLY A 323 -2.66 9.80 -15.36
N THR A 324 -3.33 8.83 -14.75
CA THR A 324 -3.68 8.86 -13.34
C THR A 324 -2.70 7.99 -12.55
N SER A 325 -1.75 8.65 -11.89
CA SER A 325 -0.66 7.99 -11.16
C SER A 325 -1.12 7.32 -9.86
N LEU A 326 -0.29 6.45 -9.29
CA LEU A 326 -0.49 5.97 -7.93
C LEU A 326 -0.63 7.16 -6.98
N THR A 327 -1.59 7.05 -6.06
CA THR A 327 -2.02 8.09 -5.10
C THR A 327 -2.87 9.24 -5.65
N GLU A 328 -3.09 9.36 -6.97
CA GLU A 328 -3.90 10.47 -7.51
C GLU A 328 -5.34 10.49 -6.96
N ASP A 329 -5.98 9.34 -6.93
CA ASP A 329 -7.33 9.16 -6.37
C ASP A 329 -7.42 9.59 -4.88
N LEU A 330 -6.31 9.53 -4.13
CA LEU A 330 -6.25 9.96 -2.74
C LEU A 330 -6.32 11.49 -2.59
N TYR A 331 -5.94 12.29 -3.59
CA TYR A 331 -6.12 13.75 -3.55
C TYR A 331 -7.59 14.16 -3.72
N TYR A 332 -8.41 13.27 -4.25
CA TYR A 332 -9.87 13.44 -4.23
C TYR A 332 -10.45 12.98 -2.89
N PHE A 333 -9.79 12.06 -2.16
CA PHE A 333 -10.25 11.56 -0.87
C PHE A 333 -9.88 12.42 0.34
N TRP A 334 -8.68 12.96 0.33
CA TRP A 334 -8.09 13.62 1.49
C TRP A 334 -7.65 15.04 1.15
N TYR A 335 -7.81 15.95 2.11
CA TYR A 335 -7.15 17.24 2.05
C TYR A 335 -5.65 17.05 2.29
N GLN A 336 -4.80 17.62 1.41
CA GLN A 336 -3.36 17.37 1.45
C GLN A 336 -2.58 18.64 1.74
N LYS A 337 -2.15 18.83 3.00
CA LYS A 337 -1.38 19.99 3.45
C LYS A 337 -0.11 20.24 2.62
N VAL A 338 0.53 19.17 2.15
CA VAL A 338 1.73 19.23 1.31
C VAL A 338 1.52 20.04 0.02
N LEU A 339 0.29 20.11 -0.49
CA LEU A 339 -0.02 20.92 -1.67
C LEU A 339 0.03 22.40 -1.33
N ASP A 340 -0.53 22.81 -0.18
CA ASP A 340 -0.47 24.20 0.27
C ASP A 340 0.98 24.65 0.48
N ASP A 341 1.78 23.82 1.16
CA ASP A 341 3.20 24.08 1.43
C ASP A 341 4.00 24.26 0.11
N ARG A 342 3.61 23.53 -0.94
CA ARG A 342 4.19 23.61 -2.29
C ARG A 342 3.47 24.59 -3.22
N LYS A 343 2.46 25.32 -2.73
CA LYS A 343 1.62 26.25 -3.51
C LYS A 343 0.93 25.59 -4.71
N ILE A 344 0.65 24.30 -4.60
CA ILE A 344 -0.19 23.52 -5.52
C ILE A 344 -1.64 23.65 -5.04
N LYS A 345 -2.57 23.92 -5.96
CA LYS A 345 -3.99 24.00 -5.59
C LYS A 345 -4.53 22.61 -5.26
N GLN A 346 -5.34 22.53 -4.21
CA GLN A 346 -6.14 21.32 -3.96
C GLN A 346 -7.04 21.05 -5.18
N PRO A 347 -7.22 19.80 -5.62
CA PRO A 347 -8.10 19.48 -6.74
C PRO A 347 -9.52 20.03 -6.54
N THR A 348 -10.02 20.04 -5.30
CA THR A 348 -11.34 20.58 -4.94
C THR A 348 -11.52 22.08 -5.19
N SER A 349 -10.44 22.81 -5.52
CA SER A 349 -10.51 24.22 -5.91
C SER A 349 -11.11 24.42 -7.31
N PHE A 350 -11.24 23.35 -8.09
CA PHE A 350 -11.73 23.35 -9.45
C PHE A 350 -13.13 22.69 -9.53
N PRO A 351 -14.11 23.25 -10.27
CA PRO A 351 -15.49 22.77 -10.24
C PRO A 351 -15.70 21.33 -10.71
N ILE A 352 -14.96 20.89 -11.73
CA ILE A 352 -15.09 19.54 -12.31
C ILE A 352 -14.54 18.51 -11.32
N GLU A 353 -13.39 18.81 -10.74
CA GLU A 353 -12.68 17.97 -9.78
C GLU A 353 -13.44 17.87 -8.46
N PHE A 354 -14.09 18.95 -8.03
CA PHE A 354 -15.03 18.92 -6.92
C PHE A 354 -16.20 17.95 -7.18
N LEU A 355 -16.78 17.97 -8.39
CA LEU A 355 -17.86 17.03 -8.74
C LEU A 355 -17.37 15.57 -8.74
N ILE A 356 -16.15 15.33 -9.22
CA ILE A 356 -15.53 14.00 -9.23
C ILE A 356 -15.30 13.51 -7.81
N GLN A 357 -14.79 14.35 -6.91
CA GLN A 357 -14.69 14.04 -5.49
C GLN A 357 -16.06 13.65 -4.90
N GLN A 358 -17.12 14.44 -5.17
CA GLN A 358 -18.45 14.12 -4.62
C GLN A 358 -18.94 12.74 -5.08
N ARG A 359 -18.76 12.39 -6.36
CA ARG A 359 -19.10 11.07 -6.90
C ARG A 359 -18.27 9.96 -6.26
N PHE A 360 -16.96 10.19 -6.10
CA PHE A 360 -16.06 9.24 -5.46
C PHE A 360 -16.44 8.99 -4.00
N PHE A 361 -16.83 10.03 -3.25
CA PHE A 361 -17.29 9.91 -1.86
C PHE A 361 -18.61 9.17 -1.77
N GLU A 362 -19.53 9.48 -2.67
CA GLU A 362 -20.81 8.79 -2.73
C GLU A 362 -20.63 7.29 -2.96
N LEU A 363 -19.76 6.89 -3.90
CA LEU A 363 -19.43 5.49 -4.16
C LEU A 363 -18.87 4.79 -2.91
N TRP A 364 -17.84 5.36 -2.28
CA TRP A 364 -17.19 4.76 -1.10
C TRP A 364 -18.14 4.68 0.10
N THR A 365 -18.89 5.76 0.36
CA THR A 365 -19.77 5.82 1.52
C THR A 365 -21.02 4.98 1.35
N ASN A 366 -21.57 4.86 0.13
CA ASN A 366 -22.67 3.94 -0.14
C ASN A 366 -22.22 2.49 0.02
N PHE A 367 -21.07 2.13 -0.55
CA PHE A 367 -20.50 0.79 -0.36
C PHE A 367 -20.28 0.46 1.12
N ALA A 368 -19.71 1.38 1.90
CA ALA A 368 -19.52 1.17 3.34
C ALA A 368 -20.84 0.93 4.08
N LYS A 369 -21.91 1.69 3.74
CA LYS A 369 -23.23 1.60 4.39
C LYS A 369 -23.98 0.33 4.01
N THR A 370 -24.05 0.01 2.72
CA THR A 370 -25.00 -0.99 2.21
C THR A 370 -24.33 -2.19 1.56
N GLY A 371 -23.08 -2.10 1.13
CA GLY A 371 -22.43 -3.11 0.29
C GLY A 371 -22.79 -2.84 -1.15
#